data_AF-A0A3G2L520-F1
#
_entry.id   AF-A0A3G2L520-F1
#
_cell.length_a   1.000
_cell.length_b   1.000
_cell.length_c   1.000
_cell.angle_alpha   90.00
_cell.angle_beta   90.00
_cell.angle_gamma   90.00
#
_symmetry.space_group_name_H-M   'P 1'
#
loop_
_entity.id
_entity.type
_entity.pdbx_description
1 polymer ?
#
loop_
_entity_poly.entity_id
_entity_poly.type
_entity_poly.pdbx_seq_one_letter_code
_entity_poly.pdbx_strand_id
1 'polypeptide(L)'
;MIDIVTNTDKSVATLEKEIMVLVFKTNARRIHEMWLRKILSGYSKILRIDFDFEDCDNILRVESLEDMREEITLSVRATGLYCKELED
;
A
#
# COMPACT_ATOMS: atom_id res chain seq x y z
N MET A 1 -20.66 47.64 0.69
CA MET A 1 -20.21 47.94 -0.69
C MET A 1 -18.82 48.55 -0.53
N ILE A 2 -17.70 47.85 -0.66
CA ILE A 2 -17.33 46.58 -1.29
C ILE A 2 -16.33 45.91 -0.34
N ASP A 3 -16.49 44.63 -0.03
CA ASP A 3 -15.47 43.85 0.68
C ASP A 3 -14.35 43.51 -0.31
N ILE A 4 -13.20 44.17 -0.17
CA ILE A 4 -11.98 43.77 -0.88
C ILE A 4 -11.36 42.63 -0.07
N VAL A 5 -11.82 41.42 -0.33
CA VAL A 5 -11.10 40.20 0.07
C VAL A 5 -9.91 40.08 -0.87
N THR A 6 -8.75 40.57 -0.45
CA THR A 6 -7.49 40.23 -1.12
C THR A 6 -7.24 38.74 -0.87
N ASN A 7 -7.62 37.94 -1.86
CA ASN A 7 -7.29 36.53 -1.94
C ASN A 7 -5.76 36.44 -1.99
N THR A 8 -5.15 36.20 -0.83
CA THR A 8 -3.77 35.78 -0.76
C THR A 8 -3.79 34.31 -1.13
N ASP A 9 -3.32 34.02 -2.34
CA ASP A 9 -2.93 32.69 -2.77
C ASP A 9 -2.04 32.08 -1.69
N LYS A 10 -2.68 31.33 -0.78
CA LYS A 10 -1.97 30.38 0.05
C LYS A 10 -1.60 29.25 -0.90
N SER A 11 -0.40 29.33 -1.44
CA SER A 11 0.38 28.18 -1.90
C SER A 11 0.62 27.25 -0.70
N VAL A 12 -0.44 26.63 -0.18
CA VAL A 12 -0.30 25.38 0.56
C VAL A 12 -0.11 24.35 -0.54
N ALA A 13 1.15 24.12 -0.92
CA ALA A 13 1.49 22.94 -1.68
C ALA A 13 1.20 21.73 -0.77
N THR A 14 -0.07 21.34 -0.69
CA THR A 14 -0.43 19.99 -0.31
C THR A 14 0.17 19.13 -1.41
N LEU A 15 1.34 18.55 -1.15
CA LEU A 15 1.87 17.46 -1.97
C LEU A 15 0.75 16.42 -2.02
N GLU A 16 -0.01 16.39 -3.12
CA GLU A 16 -0.82 15.24 -3.50
C GLU A 16 0.18 14.11 -3.72
N LYS A 17 0.57 13.45 -2.63
CA LYS A 17 1.50 12.34 -2.70
C LYS A 17 0.73 11.23 -3.38
N GLU A 18 1.07 10.96 -4.64
CA GLU A 18 0.44 9.90 -5.43
C GLU A 18 0.52 8.60 -4.61
N ILE A 19 -0.66 8.07 -4.27
CA ILE A 19 -0.77 6.79 -3.59
C ILE A 19 -0.56 5.72 -4.65
N MET A 20 0.46 4.89 -4.46
CA MET A 20 0.72 3.73 -5.30
C MET A 20 -0.10 2.56 -4.79
N VAL A 21 -0.78 1.88 -5.72
CA VAL A 21 -1.51 0.63 -5.43
C VAL A 21 -0.69 -0.51 -6.01
N LEU A 22 -0.16 -1.36 -5.13
CA LEU A 22 0.66 -2.51 -5.47
C LEU A 22 -0.15 -3.78 -5.23
N VAL A 23 -0.21 -4.66 -6.23
CA VAL A 23 -1.00 -5.89 -6.18
C VAL A 23 -0.08 -7.09 -6.36
N PHE A 24 -0.23 -8.08 -5.48
CA PHE A 24 0.61 -9.26 -5.45
C PHE A 24 -0.24 -10.52 -5.41
N LYS A 25 0.17 -11.51 -6.21
CA LYS A 25 -0.26 -12.89 -6.07
C LYS A 25 0.56 -13.55 -4.96
N THR A 26 -0.13 -14.19 -4.01
CA THR A 26 0.52 -14.86 -2.90
C THR A 26 -0.03 -16.28 -2.71
N ASN A 27 0.58 -17.07 -1.82
CA ASN A 27 -0.08 -18.26 -1.28
C ASN A 27 -0.49 -18.06 0.19
N ALA A 28 -0.62 -16.80 0.64
CA ALA A 28 -1.08 -16.47 1.97
C ALA A 28 -2.51 -16.99 2.17
N ARG A 29 -2.85 -17.30 3.42
CA ARG A 29 -4.17 -17.78 3.84
C ARG A 29 -4.59 -16.96 5.04
N ARG A 30 -5.84 -17.08 5.50
CA ARG A 30 -6.33 -16.38 6.71
C ARG A 30 -5.42 -16.55 7.94
N ILE A 31 -4.83 -17.73 8.15
CA ILE A 31 -3.87 -17.96 9.25
C ILE A 31 -2.60 -17.09 9.16
N HIS A 32 -2.27 -16.66 7.94
CA HIS A 32 -1.14 -15.79 7.60
C HIS A 32 -1.51 -14.30 7.56
N GLU A 33 -2.71 -13.89 7.94
CA GLU A 33 -3.06 -12.47 7.83
C GLU A 33 -2.40 -11.65 8.95
N MET A 34 -2.56 -12.07 10.19
CA MET A 34 -2.12 -11.33 11.37
C MET A 34 -0.61 -11.06 11.36
N TRP A 35 0.21 -12.07 11.07
CA TRP A 35 1.67 -11.93 11.02
C TRP A 35 2.16 -11.07 9.83
N LEU A 36 1.52 -11.13 8.66
CA LEU A 36 1.90 -10.35 7.48
C LEU A 36 1.56 -8.89 7.71
N ARG A 37 0.39 -8.59 8.28
CA ARG A 37 0.06 -7.23 8.74
C ARG A 37 1.12 -6.71 9.69
N LYS A 38 1.53 -7.50 10.69
CA LYS A 38 2.57 -7.09 11.65
C LYS A 38 3.91 -6.78 10.99
N ILE A 39 4.35 -7.59 10.03
CA ILE A 39 5.60 -7.39 9.29
C ILE A 39 5.51 -6.12 8.42
N LEU A 40 4.45 -6.03 7.61
CA LEU A 40 4.30 -4.96 6.62
C LEU A 40 3.97 -3.61 7.27
N SER A 41 3.24 -3.58 8.39
CA SER A 41 3.02 -2.35 9.17
C SER A 41 4.30 -1.77 9.78
N GLY A 42 5.44 -2.48 9.72
CA GLY A 42 6.74 -1.92 10.07
C GLY A 42 7.25 -0.86 9.08
N TYR A 43 6.69 -0.83 7.86
CA TYR A 43 7.03 0.18 6.85
C TYR A 43 6.15 1.41 7.01
N SER A 44 6.74 2.54 7.41
CA SER A 44 6.02 3.83 7.58
C SER A 44 5.42 4.38 6.27
N LYS A 45 5.82 3.83 5.13
CA LYS A 45 5.36 4.20 3.79
C LYS A 45 4.11 3.42 3.36
N ILE A 46 3.77 2.31 4.04
CA ILE A 46 2.56 1.53 3.78
C ILE A 46 1.38 2.20 4.51
N LEU A 47 0.35 2.55 3.74
CA LEU A 47 -0.86 3.17 4.25
C LEU A 47 -1.95 2.14 4.56
N ARG A 48 -2.08 1.14 3.70
CA ARG A 48 -3.15 0.15 3.78
C ARG A 48 -2.69 -1.21 3.26
N ILE A 49 -3.23 -2.26 3.87
CA ILE A 49 -3.01 -3.65 3.50
C ILE A 49 -4.37 -4.33 3.44
N ASP A 50 -4.72 -4.89 2.29
CA ASP A 50 -5.93 -5.70 2.12
C ASP A 50 -5.56 -7.09 1.58
N PHE A 51 -6.32 -8.08 2.02
CA PHE A 51 -6.19 -9.45 1.56
C PHE A 51 -7.51 -9.88 0.94
N ASP A 52 -7.46 -10.40 -0.28
CA ASP A 52 -8.56 -11.11 -0.91
C ASP A 52 -8.22 -12.60 -0.97
N PHE A 53 -8.78 -13.35 -0.01
CA PHE A 53 -8.61 -14.80 0.08
C PHE A 53 -9.71 -15.58 -0.66
N GLU A 54 -10.73 -14.88 -1.16
CA GLU A 54 -11.82 -15.50 -1.91
C GLU A 54 -11.52 -15.46 -3.42
N ASP A 55 -10.62 -14.57 -3.83
CA ASP A 55 -9.99 -14.62 -5.14
C ASP A 55 -9.12 -15.89 -5.31
N CYS A 56 -9.21 -16.50 -6.49
CA CYS A 56 -8.47 -17.70 -6.85
C CYS A 56 -6.95 -17.52 -6.74
N ASP A 57 -6.48 -16.28 -6.85
CA ASP A 57 -5.06 -15.93 -6.82
C ASP A 57 -4.52 -15.54 -5.43
N ASN A 58 -5.34 -15.52 -4.37
CA ASN A 58 -4.96 -15.07 -3.02
C ASN A 58 -4.20 -13.73 -3.06
N ILE A 59 -4.94 -12.66 -3.35
CA ILE A 59 -4.38 -11.35 -3.63
C ILE A 59 -4.02 -10.62 -2.34
N LEU A 60 -2.81 -10.04 -2.32
CA LEU A 60 -2.37 -9.03 -1.37
C LEU A 60 -2.36 -7.68 -2.09
N ARG A 61 -3.12 -6.72 -1.59
CA ARG A 61 -3.11 -5.34 -2.07
C ARG A 61 -2.48 -4.44 -1.02
N VAL A 62 -1.56 -3.59 -1.45
CA VAL A 62 -0.88 -2.63 -0.58
C VAL A 62 -0.99 -1.24 -1.19
N GLU A 63 -1.48 -0.29 -0.40
CA GLU A 63 -1.40 1.14 -0.73
C GLU A 63 -0.16 1.73 -0.06
N SER A 64 0.70 2.39 -0.83
CA SER A 64 1.95 2.96 -0.33
C SER A 64 2.21 4.37 -0.86
N LEU A 65 3.06 5.09 -0.14
CA LEU A 65 3.49 6.44 -0.50
C LEU A 65 4.62 6.48 -1.52
N GLU A 66 5.18 5.33 -1.88
CA GLU A 66 6.25 5.15 -2.86
C GLU A 66 6.27 3.69 -3.30
N ASP A 67 7.15 3.39 -4.25
CA ASP A 67 7.36 2.02 -4.73
C ASP A 67 8.00 1.17 -3.62
N MET A 68 7.30 0.10 -3.24
CA MET A 68 7.66 -0.82 -2.16
C MET A 68 7.67 -2.28 -2.66
N ARG A 69 7.67 -2.50 -3.99
CA ARG A 69 7.49 -3.82 -4.61
C ARG A 69 8.50 -4.84 -4.13
N GLU A 70 9.77 -4.46 -4.14
CA GLU A 70 10.88 -5.33 -3.77
C GLU A 70 10.84 -5.65 -2.27
N GLU A 71 10.65 -4.65 -1.41
CA GLU A 71 10.59 -4.82 0.04
C GLU A 71 9.41 -5.67 0.47
N ILE A 72 8.22 -5.46 -0.10
CA ILE A 72 7.03 -6.27 0.18
C ILE A 72 7.28 -7.71 -0.28
N THR A 73 7.81 -7.90 -1.49
CA THR A 73 8.10 -9.24 -2.03
C THR A 73 9.11 -9.98 -1.16
N LEU A 74 10.21 -9.34 -0.79
CA LEU A 74 11.24 -9.92 0.08
C LEU A 74 10.69 -10.21 1.48
N SER A 75 9.92 -9.30 2.07
CA SER A 75 9.33 -9.48 3.40
C SER A 75 8.37 -10.67 3.47
N VAL A 76 7.50 -10.81 2.46
CA VAL A 76 6.56 -11.94 2.38
C VAL A 76 7.32 -13.24 2.10
N ARG A 77 8.30 -13.23 1.21
CA ARG A 77 9.10 -14.44 0.92
C ARG A 77 9.96 -14.89 2.10
N ALA A 78 10.45 -13.96 2.91
CA ALA A 78 11.20 -14.27 4.13
C ALA A 78 10.39 -15.07 5.17
N THR A 79 9.04 -15.06 5.08
CA THR A 79 8.18 -15.90 5.94
C THR A 79 7.96 -17.31 5.39
N GLY A 80 8.54 -17.64 4.23
CA GLY A 80 8.34 -18.91 3.54
C GLY A 80 7.12 -18.94 2.60
N LEU A 81 6.49 -17.78 2.35
CA LEU A 81 5.36 -17.66 1.43
C LEU A 81 5.80 -17.31 0.01
N TYR A 82 5.00 -17.72 -0.97
CA TYR A 82 5.09 -17.24 -2.33
C TYR A 82 4.54 -15.80 -2.40
N CYS A 83 5.24 -14.94 -3.12
CA CYS A 83 4.81 -13.58 -3.44
C CYS A 83 5.39 -13.18 -4.80
N LYS A 84 4.54 -12.69 -5.69
CA LYS A 84 4.92 -12.13 -6.99
C LYS A 84 3.99 -10.96 -7.30
N GLU A 85 4.56 -9.84 -7.71
CA GLU A 85 3.77 -8.73 -8.24
C GLU A 85 2.93 -9.17 -9.45
N LEU A 86 1.74 -8.63 -9.54
CA LEU A 86 0.90 -8.66 -10.74
C LEU A 86 1.06 -7.30 -11.43
N GLU A 87 1.80 -7.29 -12.53
CA GLU A 87 1.84 -6.18 -13.47
C GLU A 87 0.58 -6.29 -14.36
N ASP A 88 -0.15 -5.19 -14.54
CA ASP A 88 -1.25 -5.08 -15.51
C ASP A 88 -0.75 -5.16 -16.96
#